data_AF-A0A1Q9T1V8-F1
#
_entry.id   AF-A0A1Q9T1V8-F1
#
_cell.length_a   1.000
_cell.length_b   1.000
_cell.length_c   1.000
_cell.angle_alpha   90.00
_cell.angle_beta   90.00
_cell.angle_gamma   90.00
#
_symmetry.space_group_name_H-M   'P 1'
#
loop_
_entity.id
_entity.type
_entity.pdbx_description
1 polymer ?
#
loop_
_entity_poly.entity_id
_entity_poly.type
_entity_poly.pdbx_seq_one_letter_code
_entity_poly.pdbx_strand_id
1 'polypeptide(L)'
;MNLADLDGREWVDDSPGVFSEWLLSALHQRSLDYRIAATADSFPSKIALVAAGFGIGLIPRLGRPPLPDGLVSLPVRNPPTRRIMLVHRDSSVRRPAVVAVGREIRRIWSDQEG
;
A
#
# COMPACT_ATOMS: atom_id res chain seq x y z
N MET A 1 12.26 6.28 5.93
CA MET A 1 11.98 7.60 5.35
C MET A 1 11.02 8.36 6.24
N ASN A 2 11.34 9.59 6.63
CA ASN A 2 10.38 10.48 7.29
C ASN A 2 9.58 11.21 6.20
N LEU A 3 8.28 11.46 6.40
CA LEU A 3 7.48 12.23 5.43
C LEU A 3 8.00 13.66 5.29
N ALA A 4 8.61 14.22 6.34
CA ALA A 4 9.24 15.54 6.29
C ALA A 4 10.37 15.62 5.25
N ASP A 5 11.01 14.49 4.92
CA ASP A 5 12.06 14.43 3.89
C ASP A 5 11.48 14.52 2.46
N LEU A 6 10.15 14.58 2.33
CA LEU A 6 9.41 14.58 1.06
C LEU A 6 8.67 15.91 0.82
N ASP A 7 9.08 16.98 1.52
CA ASP A 7 8.54 18.32 1.31
C ASP A 7 8.74 18.81 -0.14
N GLY A 8 7.72 19.47 -0.68
CA GLY A 8 7.69 19.96 -2.07
C GLY A 8 7.64 18.87 -3.15
N ARG A 9 7.48 17.59 -2.78
CA ARG A 9 7.51 16.50 -3.76
C ARG A 9 6.19 16.35 -4.51
N GLU A 10 6.34 15.81 -5.72
CA GLU A 10 5.23 15.45 -6.59
C GLU A 10 4.79 14.01 -6.32
N TRP A 11 3.49 13.80 -6.19
CA TRP A 11 2.89 12.52 -5.82
C TRP A 11 2.00 11.98 -6.93
N VAL A 12 2.10 10.68 -7.15
CA VAL A 12 1.07 9.88 -7.81
C VAL A 12 0.19 9.30 -6.71
N ASP A 13 -1.12 9.53 -6.77
CA ASP A 13 -2.05 9.09 -5.72
C ASP A 13 -3.32 8.43 -6.27
N ASP A 14 -3.94 7.58 -5.45
CA ASP A 14 -5.26 7.00 -5.70
C ASP A 14 -6.28 7.77 -4.87
N SER A 15 -7.01 8.75 -5.43
CA SER A 15 -7.97 9.55 -4.66
C SER A 15 -9.39 9.47 -5.26
N PRO A 16 -10.37 8.89 -4.54
CA PRO A 16 -10.24 8.21 -3.25
C PRO A 16 -9.49 6.87 -3.39
N GLY A 17 -8.81 6.45 -2.33
CA GLY A 17 -8.02 5.23 -2.36
C GLY A 17 -7.53 4.81 -0.98
N VAL A 18 -6.99 3.59 -0.89
CA VAL A 18 -6.86 2.83 0.37
C VAL A 18 -6.01 3.58 1.41
N PHE A 19 -5.04 4.39 0.97
CA PHE A 19 -4.17 5.17 1.85
C PHE A 19 -4.14 6.67 1.53
N SER A 20 -4.91 7.13 0.56
CA SER A 20 -4.88 8.53 0.12
C SER A 20 -5.30 9.48 1.22
N GLU A 21 -6.41 9.20 1.92
CA GLU A 21 -6.85 10.04 3.04
C GLU A 21 -5.79 10.11 4.15
N TRP A 22 -5.16 8.98 4.49
CA TRP A 22 -4.07 8.98 5.46
C TRP A 22 -2.87 9.80 4.99
N LEU A 23 -2.45 9.63 3.73
CA LEU A 23 -1.31 10.34 3.15
C LEU A 23 -1.57 11.85 3.16
N LEU A 24 -2.69 12.29 2.58
CA LEU A 24 -3.07 13.69 2.49
C LEU A 24 -3.23 14.32 3.87
N SER A 25 -3.85 13.60 4.82
CA SER A 25 -3.94 14.04 6.21
C SER A 25 -2.56 14.18 6.86
N ALA A 26 -1.66 13.20 6.65
CA ALA A 26 -0.33 13.21 7.24
C ALA A 26 0.58 14.32 6.68
N LEU A 27 0.47 14.62 5.39
CA LEU A 27 1.15 15.75 4.72
C LEU A 27 0.60 17.08 5.25
N HIS A 28 -0.73 17.22 5.30
CA HIS A 28 -1.40 18.44 5.77
C HIS A 28 -1.10 18.74 7.24
N GLN A 29 -1.20 17.74 8.14
CA GLN A 29 -0.88 17.88 9.57
C GLN A 29 0.56 18.31 9.84
N ARG A 30 1.47 18.08 8.89
CA ARG A 30 2.89 18.47 8.98
C ARG A 30 3.20 19.76 8.21
N SER A 31 2.19 20.39 7.61
CA SER A 31 2.34 21.58 6.77
C SER A 31 3.39 21.39 5.66
N LEU A 32 3.44 20.18 5.08
CA LEU A 32 4.34 19.88 3.97
C LEU A 32 3.71 20.33 2.65
N ASP A 33 4.50 20.97 1.81
CA ASP A 33 4.12 21.29 0.45
C ASP A 33 4.09 20.00 -0.38
N TYR A 34 3.07 19.85 -1.21
CA TYR A 34 2.96 18.72 -2.12
C TYR A 34 2.11 19.06 -3.35
N ARG A 35 2.35 18.35 -4.43
CA ARG A 35 1.53 18.41 -5.65
C ARG A 35 1.09 17.01 -6.04
N ILE A 36 -0.21 16.80 -6.27
CA ILE A 36 -0.69 15.57 -6.92
C ILE A 36 -0.48 15.74 -8.42
N ALA A 37 0.53 15.04 -8.95
CA ALA A 37 0.95 15.15 -10.34
C ALA A 37 0.21 14.23 -11.29
N ALA A 38 -0.23 13.08 -10.78
CA ALA A 38 -1.06 12.15 -11.51
C ALA A 38 -1.95 11.37 -10.52
N THR A 39 -3.05 10.83 -11.04
CA THR A 39 -3.91 9.92 -10.30
C THR A 39 -4.01 8.57 -11.00
N ALA A 40 -4.03 7.50 -10.23
CA ALA A 40 -4.21 6.15 -10.74
C ALA A 40 -4.91 5.28 -9.69
N ASP A 41 -5.89 4.50 -10.11
CA ASP A 41 -6.77 3.68 -9.26
C ASP A 41 -6.27 2.24 -9.04
N SER A 42 -5.12 1.88 -9.61
CA SER A 42 -4.51 0.57 -9.45
C SER A 42 -3.01 0.68 -9.11
N PHE A 43 -2.50 -0.26 -8.30
CA PHE A 43 -1.07 -0.29 -7.97
C PHE A 43 -0.16 -0.44 -9.20
N PRO A 44 -0.47 -1.29 -10.20
CA PRO A 44 0.33 -1.36 -11.43
C PRO A 44 0.40 -0.02 -12.17
N SER A 45 -0.73 0.68 -12.35
CA SER A 45 -0.74 1.99 -13.01
C SER A 45 0.02 3.05 -12.20
N LYS A 46 -0.14 3.05 -10.88
CA LYS A 46 0.61 3.94 -9.97
C LYS A 46 2.12 3.72 -10.09
N ILE A 47 2.56 2.47 -10.12
CA ILE A 47 3.98 2.11 -10.32
C ILE A 47 4.47 2.54 -11.70
N ALA A 48 3.69 2.34 -12.75
CA ALA A 48 4.06 2.73 -14.10
C ALA A 48 4.26 4.25 -14.23
N LEU A 49 3.40 5.05 -13.61
CA LEU A 49 3.54 6.51 -13.58
C LEU A 49 4.77 6.96 -12.78
N VAL A 50 5.04 6.33 -11.64
CA VAL A 50 6.27 6.59 -10.88
C VAL A 50 7.52 6.21 -11.69
N ALA A 51 7.51 5.06 -12.37
CA ALA A 51 8.60 4.65 -13.28
C ALA A 51 8.78 5.62 -14.45
N ALA A 52 7.71 6.24 -14.93
CA ALA A 52 7.75 7.27 -15.97
C ALA A 52 8.16 8.67 -15.44
N GLY A 53 8.45 8.81 -14.13
CA GLY A 53 8.98 10.04 -13.57
C GLY A 53 7.93 11.07 -13.13
N PHE A 54 6.64 10.71 -13.04
CA PHE A 54 5.57 11.63 -12.61
C PHE A 54 5.61 11.99 -11.11
N GLY A 55 6.53 11.40 -10.35
CA GLY A 55 6.69 11.68 -8.92
C GLY A 55 6.95 10.43 -8.10
N ILE A 56 6.51 10.45 -6.84
CA ILE A 56 6.60 9.33 -5.89
C ILE A 56 5.21 8.79 -5.53
N GLY A 57 5.15 7.58 -4.97
CA GLY A 57 3.88 6.98 -4.58
C GLY A 57 3.95 6.23 -3.25
N LEU A 58 2.87 6.31 -2.47
CA LEU A 58 2.65 5.46 -1.31
C LEU A 58 1.90 4.20 -1.75
N ILE A 59 2.49 3.02 -1.52
CA ILE A 59 1.94 1.72 -1.95
C ILE A 59 2.19 0.69 -0.84
N PRO A 60 1.20 -0.12 -0.43
CA PRO A 60 1.40 -1.18 0.54
C PRO A 60 2.37 -2.24 0.02
N ARG A 61 3.16 -2.89 0.90
CA ARG A 61 4.00 -4.03 0.50
C ARG A 61 3.16 -5.21 0.00
N LEU A 62 2.11 -5.55 0.73
CA LEU A 62 1.19 -6.64 0.41
C LEU A 62 0.22 -6.23 -0.70
N GLY A 63 0.17 -7.01 -1.79
CA GLY A 63 -0.68 -6.77 -2.96
C GLY A 63 -0.03 -5.91 -4.04
N ARG A 64 1.19 -5.43 -3.81
CA ARG A 64 1.99 -4.70 -4.79
C ARG A 64 2.74 -5.67 -5.71
N PRO A 65 2.75 -5.45 -7.04
CA PRO A 65 3.57 -6.24 -7.94
C PRO A 65 5.07 -5.98 -7.70
N PRO A 66 5.98 -6.81 -8.24
CA PRO A 66 7.41 -6.50 -8.24
C PRO A 66 7.67 -5.10 -8.80
N LEU A 67 8.66 -4.41 -8.24
CA LEU A 67 9.07 -3.13 -8.80
C LEU A 67 9.91 -3.39 -10.06
N PRO A 68 9.69 -2.63 -11.15
CA PRO A 68 10.62 -2.61 -12.27
C PRO A 68 11.98 -2.04 -11.84
N ASP A 69 13.00 -2.38 -12.61
CA ASP A 69 14.35 -1.82 -12.43
C ASP A 69 14.32 -0.29 -12.46
N GLY A 70 15.17 0.33 -11.64
CA GLY A 70 15.24 1.79 -11.50
C GLY A 70 14.27 2.38 -10.47
N LEU A 71 13.35 1.58 -9.91
CA LEU A 71 12.55 2.00 -8.75
C LEU A 71 13.12 1.46 -7.44
N VAL A 72 13.06 2.29 -6.41
CA VAL A 72 13.41 1.91 -5.03
C VAL A 72 12.20 2.06 -4.12
N SER A 73 11.95 1.06 -3.28
CA SER A 73 10.97 1.19 -2.19
C SER A 73 11.68 1.61 -0.91
N LEU A 74 11.23 2.72 -0.33
CA LEU A 74 11.72 3.18 0.97
C LEU A 74 10.64 2.95 2.04
N PRO A 75 10.95 2.29 3.17
CA PRO A 75 10.00 2.13 4.24
C PRO A 75 9.69 3.49 4.87
N VAL A 76 8.40 3.81 5.01
CA VAL A 76 7.93 5.03 5.69
C VAL A 76 8.02 4.81 7.21
N ARG A 77 8.51 5.80 7.95
CA ARG A 77 8.53 5.79 9.41
C ARG A 77 7.10 5.99 9.92
N ASN A 78 6.66 5.13 10.84
CA ASN A 78 5.29 5.11 11.38
C ASN A 78 4.23 5.06 10.27
N PRO A 79 4.27 4.05 9.39
CA PRO A 79 3.34 3.94 8.26
C PRO A 79 1.91 3.63 8.74
N PRO A 80 0.88 3.85 7.91
CA PRO A 80 -0.46 3.41 8.24
C PRO A 80 -0.46 1.89 8.31
N THR A 81 -1.02 1.34 9.38
CA THR A 81 -1.20 -0.10 9.51
C THR A 81 -2.59 -0.49 9.05
N ARG A 82 -2.69 -1.61 8.33
CA ARG A 82 -3.98 -2.24 8.01
C ARG A 82 -4.06 -3.61 8.68
N ARG A 83 -5.25 -3.98 9.15
CA ARG A 83 -5.54 -5.33 9.65
C ARG A 83 -6.15 -6.16 8.53
N ILE A 84 -5.53 -7.29 8.23
CA ILE A 84 -6.07 -8.26 7.26
C ILE A 84 -6.84 -9.33 8.01
N MET A 85 -8.07 -9.56 7.60
CA MET A 85 -8.95 -10.53 8.22
C MET A 85 -9.37 -11.56 7.18
N LEU A 86 -9.27 -12.84 7.57
CA LEU A 86 -9.94 -13.92 6.88
C LEU A 86 -11.34 -14.06 7.48
N VAL A 87 -12.37 -13.77 6.69
CA VAL A 87 -13.77 -13.84 7.11
C VAL A 87 -14.48 -14.95 6.35
N HIS A 88 -15.19 -15.80 7.08
CA HIS A 88 -16.08 -16.82 6.51
C HIS A 88 -17.37 -16.89 7.34
N ARG A 89 -18.46 -17.37 6.73
CA ARG A 89 -19.70 -17.64 7.46
C ARG A 89 -19.49 -18.76 8.48
N ASP A 90 -20.10 -18.65 9.65
CA ASP A 90 -20.03 -19.67 10.70
C ASP A 90 -20.48 -21.04 10.21
N SER A 91 -21.57 -21.08 9.42
CA SER A 91 -22.09 -22.31 8.81
C SER A 91 -21.14 -22.98 7.83
N SER A 92 -20.10 -22.28 7.36
CA SER A 92 -19.10 -22.81 6.43
C SER A 92 -17.83 -23.29 7.12
N VAL A 93 -17.67 -23.12 8.44
CA VAL A 93 -16.40 -23.38 9.15
C VAL A 93 -15.92 -24.83 9.02
N ARG A 94 -16.85 -25.80 8.86
CA ARG A 94 -16.52 -27.22 8.70
C ARG A 94 -16.27 -27.64 7.25
N ARG A 95 -16.49 -26.77 6.27
CA ARG A 95 -16.29 -27.12 4.86
C ARG A 95 -14.79 -27.36 4.61
N PRO A 96 -14.39 -28.52 4.06
CA PRO A 96 -12.98 -28.83 3.85
C PRO A 96 -12.21 -27.74 3.09
N ALA A 97 -12.84 -27.14 2.08
CA ALA A 97 -12.25 -26.04 1.31
C ALA A 97 -11.95 -24.79 2.18
N VAL A 98 -12.84 -24.40 3.10
CA VAL A 98 -12.63 -23.24 3.98
C VAL A 98 -11.49 -23.51 4.97
N VAL A 99 -11.46 -24.73 5.54
CA VAL A 99 -10.38 -25.16 6.44
C VAL A 99 -9.03 -25.17 5.70
N ALA A 100 -9.00 -25.69 4.47
CA ALA A 100 -7.78 -25.76 3.66
C ALA A 100 -7.25 -24.35 3.32
N VAL A 101 -8.11 -23.45 2.83
CA VAL A 101 -7.73 -22.07 2.52
C VAL A 101 -7.26 -21.33 3.79
N GLY A 102 -7.98 -21.47 4.91
CA GLY A 102 -7.59 -20.83 6.15
C GLY A 102 -6.27 -21.32 6.72
N ARG A 103 -5.98 -22.62 6.58
CA ARG A 103 -4.67 -23.19 6.93
C ARG A 103 -3.56 -22.59 6.06
N GLU A 104 -3.76 -22.56 4.76
CA GLU A 104 -2.73 -22.11 3.82
C GLU A 104 -2.45 -20.61 3.93
N ILE A 105 -3.49 -19.79 4.10
CA ILE A 105 -3.31 -18.35 4.35
C ILE A 105 -2.48 -18.12 5.62
N ARG A 106 -2.77 -18.84 6.72
CA ARG A 106 -2.00 -18.70 7.97
C ARG A 106 -0.54 -19.13 7.79
N ARG A 107 -0.30 -20.22 7.05
CA ARG A 107 1.05 -20.72 6.76
C ARG A 107 1.87 -19.69 5.98
N ILE A 108 1.29 -19.12 4.92
CA ILE A 108 1.97 -18.09 4.11
C ILE A 108 2.16 -16.80 4.93
N TRP A 109 1.20 -16.45 5.78
CA TRP A 109 1.29 -15.23 6.59
C TRP A 109 2.40 -15.30 7.64
N SER A 110 2.62 -16.45 8.28
CA SER A 110 3.74 -16.63 9.22
C SER A 110 5.11 -16.47 8.54
N ASP A 111 5.22 -16.82 7.26
CA ASP A 111 6.45 -16.67 6.48
C ASP A 111 6.75 -15.20 6.09
N GLN A 112 5.78 -14.29 6.24
CA GLN A 112 5.90 -12.87 5.87
C GLN A 112 6.26 -11.93 7.05
N GLU A 113 6.22 -12.44 8.28
CA GLU A 113 6.60 -11.71 9.50
C GLU A 113 8.11 -11.84 9.85
N GLY A 114 8.89 -12.54 9.04
CA GLY A 114 10.36 -12.50 9.03
C GLY A 114 10.90 -11.42 8.08
#